data_AF-A0AAP5H800-F1
#
_entry.id   AF-A0AAP5H800-F1
#
_cell.length_a   1.000
_cell.length_b   1.000
_cell.length_c   1.000
_cell.angle_alpha   90.00
_cell.angle_beta   90.00
_cell.angle_gamma   90.00
#
_symmetry.space_group_name_H-M   'P 1'
#
loop_
_entity.id
_entity.type
_entity.pdbx_description
1 polymer ?
#
loop_
_entity_poly.entity_id
_entity_poly.type
_entity_poly.pdbx_seq_one_letter_code
_entity_poly.pdbx_strand_id
1 'polypeptide(L)'
;MEENNAMHPEDHIQQTLQAIIEDTHAIINDTHKQSFGSLEYFLEHILEYQKEKQYMTDEWHIRTPRWLGEYGNTPEEEKLLSDIYQLQAYITEKLKGG
;
A
#
# COMPACT_ATOMS: atom_id res chain seq x y z
N MET A 1 30.33 12.27 -14.67
CA MET A 1 29.08 12.03 -15.41
C MET A 1 28.18 11.30 -14.44
N GLU A 2 27.15 11.98 -13.94
CA GLU A 2 26.22 11.43 -12.94
C GLU A 2 25.44 10.27 -13.56
N GLU A 3 25.73 9.05 -13.12
CA GLU A 3 24.82 7.92 -13.26
C GLU A 3 23.58 8.23 -12.43
N ASN A 4 22.56 8.82 -13.07
CA ASN A 4 21.23 8.94 -12.51
C ASN A 4 20.72 7.51 -12.29
N ASN A 5 20.78 7.08 -11.04
CA ASN A 5 20.29 5.82 -10.50
C ASN A 5 18.74 5.84 -10.53
N ALA A 6 18.16 5.92 -11.73
CA ALA A 6 16.73 5.92 -11.96
C ALA A 6 16.20 4.54 -11.58
N MET A 7 15.79 4.39 -10.32
CA MET A 7 15.19 3.18 -9.78
C MET A 7 14.05 2.73 -10.71
N HIS A 8 14.08 1.46 -11.10
CA HIS A 8 13.04 0.94 -11.99
C HIS A 8 11.66 1.13 -11.34
N PRO A 9 10.61 1.46 -12.11
CA PRO A 9 9.27 1.66 -11.55
C PRO A 9 8.78 0.46 -10.74
N GLU A 10 9.15 -0.76 -11.16
CA GLU A 10 8.84 -1.98 -10.43
C GLU A 10 9.54 -2.05 -9.06
N ASP A 11 10.81 -1.67 -8.96
CA ASP A 11 11.54 -1.64 -7.69
C ASP A 11 10.90 -0.63 -6.73
N HIS A 12 10.51 0.54 -7.24
CA HIS A 12 9.78 1.54 -6.44
C HIS A 12 8.46 0.99 -5.93
N ILE A 13 7.66 0.35 -6.80
CA ILE A 13 6.38 -0.25 -6.42
C ILE A 13 6.58 -1.33 -5.36
N GLN A 14 7.57 -2.21 -5.53
CA GLN A 14 7.87 -3.27 -4.56
C GLN A 14 8.31 -2.72 -3.21
N GLN A 15 9.15 -1.68 -3.18
CA GLN A 15 9.56 -1.00 -1.95
C GLN A 15 8.38 -0.34 -1.24
N THR A 16 7.52 0.36 -1.97
CA THR A 16 6.35 1.02 -1.38
C THR A 16 5.33 0.00 -0.88
N LEU A 17 5.11 -1.11 -1.60
CA LEU A 17 4.27 -2.22 -1.12
C LEU A 17 4.82 -2.82 0.17
N GLN A 18 6.14 -3.03 0.23
CA GLN A 18 6.79 -3.54 1.43
C GLN A 18 6.60 -2.60 2.63
N ALA A 19 6.75 -1.29 2.42
CA ALA A 19 6.50 -0.29 3.46
C ALA A 19 5.04 -0.31 3.94
N ILE A 20 4.07 -0.40 3.02
CA ILE A 20 2.63 -0.51 3.34
C ILE A 20 2.35 -1.76 4.19
N ILE A 21 2.96 -2.90 3.84
CA ILE A 21 2.83 -4.16 4.58
C ILE A 21 3.40 -4.02 6.00
N GLU A 22 4.59 -3.42 6.14
CA GLU A 22 5.24 -3.20 7.43
C GLU A 22 4.45 -2.25 8.32
N ASP A 23 3.97 -1.13 7.78
CA ASP A 23 3.15 -0.16 8.49
C ASP A 23 1.81 -0.80 8.93
N THR A 24 1.18 -1.59 8.06
CA THR A 24 -0.05 -2.35 8.38
C THR A 24 0.20 -3.32 9.54
N HIS A 25 1.28 -4.09 9.48
CA HIS A 25 1.68 -5.00 10.55
C HIS A 25 1.94 -4.26 11.87
N ALA A 26 2.59 -3.10 11.83
CA ALA A 26 2.87 -2.30 13.01
C ALA A 26 1.59 -1.79 13.67
N ILE A 27 0.62 -1.33 12.89
CA ILE A 27 -0.68 -0.85 13.38
C ILE A 27 -1.48 -2.00 14.03
N ILE A 28 -1.53 -3.18 13.41
CA ILE A 28 -2.25 -4.34 13.94
C ILE A 28 -1.64 -4.82 15.28
N ASN A 29 -0.31 -4.81 15.37
CA ASN A 29 0.39 -5.29 16.56
C ASN A 29 0.48 -4.26 17.69
N ASP A 30 0.02 -3.03 17.47
CA ASP A 30 -0.05 -2.02 18.52
C ASP A 30 -1.16 -2.35 19.52
N THR A 31 -0.78 -2.98 20.63
CA THR A 31 -1.70 -3.39 21.70
C THR A 31 -2.42 -2.23 22.40
N HIS A 32 -2.02 -0.98 22.12
CA HIS A 32 -2.71 0.22 22.62
C HIS A 32 -3.82 0.71 21.67
N LYS A 33 -3.91 0.13 20.48
CA LYS A 33 -4.93 0.45 19.47
C LYS A 33 -5.87 -0.73 19.28
N GLN A 34 -7.16 -0.43 19.15
CA GLN A 34 -8.15 -1.44 18.83
C GLN A 34 -8.17 -1.61 17.31
N SER A 35 -7.35 -2.52 16.79
CA SER A 35 -7.42 -2.92 15.38
C SER A 35 -8.77 -3.59 15.13
N PHE A 36 -9.57 -3.02 14.24
CA PHE A 36 -10.76 -3.70 13.73
C PHE A 36 -10.28 -4.74 12.72
N GLY A 37 -10.84 -5.97 12.79
CA GLY A 37 -10.46 -7.20 12.06
C GLY A 37 -10.25 -7.11 10.54
N SER A 38 -10.44 -5.93 10.00
CA SER A 38 -10.36 -5.54 8.63
C SER A 38 -8.98 -5.02 8.21
N LEU A 39 -8.09 -4.60 9.12
CA LEU A 39 -6.68 -4.35 8.78
C LEU A 39 -5.95 -5.68 8.60
N GLU A 40 -6.31 -6.69 9.38
CA GLU A 40 -5.85 -8.07 9.23
C GLU A 40 -6.29 -8.64 7.88
N TYR A 41 -7.53 -8.39 7.48
CA TYR A 41 -8.03 -8.75 6.15
C TYR A 41 -7.30 -7.99 5.03
N PHE A 42 -7.04 -6.69 5.22
CA PHE A 42 -6.26 -5.90 4.28
C PHE A 42 -4.83 -6.43 4.11
N LEU A 43 -4.18 -6.78 5.22
CA LEU A 43 -2.82 -7.30 5.25
C LEU A 43 -2.70 -8.57 4.41
N GLU A 44 -3.63 -9.51 4.56
CA GLU A 44 -3.66 -10.75 3.74
C GLU A 44 -3.72 -10.41 2.24
N HIS A 45 -4.59 -9.48 1.87
CA HIS A 45 -4.75 -9.08 0.47
C HIS A 45 -3.57 -8.32 -0.11
N ILE A 46 -2.95 -7.41 0.64
CA ILE A 46 -1.80 -6.65 0.12
C ILE A 46 -0.55 -7.54 -0.01
N LEU A 47 -0.40 -8.56 0.85
CA LEU A 47 0.63 -9.59 0.70
C LEU A 47 0.44 -10.40 -0.59
N GLU A 48 -0.79 -10.84 -0.86
CA GLU A 48 -1.13 -11.54 -2.11
C GLU A 48 -0.91 -10.62 -3.32
N TYR A 49 -1.36 -9.36 -3.24
CA TYR A 49 -1.17 -8.35 -4.27
C TYR A 49 0.30 -8.17 -4.66
N GLN A 50 1.19 -8.06 -3.65
CA GLN A 50 2.63 -7.91 -3.86
C GLN A 50 3.24 -9.17 -4.47
N LYS A 51 2.91 -10.35 -3.92
CA LYS A 51 3.46 -11.64 -4.33
C LYS A 51 3.07 -11.99 -5.77
N GLU A 52 1.80 -11.82 -6.12
CA GLU A 52 1.27 -12.12 -7.44
C GLU A 52 1.50 -10.97 -8.44
N LYS A 53 2.18 -9.90 -8.00
CA LYS A 53 2.46 -8.70 -8.79
C LYS A 53 1.21 -8.15 -9.49
N GLN A 54 0.09 -8.07 -8.76
CA GLN A 54 -1.20 -7.68 -9.32
C GLN A 54 -1.17 -6.29 -9.99
N TYR A 55 -0.24 -5.41 -9.59
CA TYR A 55 0.03 -4.13 -10.27
C TYR A 55 0.35 -4.26 -11.78
N MET A 56 0.79 -5.42 -12.24
CA MET A 56 1.03 -5.71 -13.67
C MET A 56 -0.22 -6.15 -14.43
N THR A 57 -1.31 -6.49 -13.75
CA THR A 57 -2.55 -7.01 -14.35
C THR A 57 -3.54 -5.89 -14.69
N ASP A 58 -4.67 -6.26 -15.29
CA ASP A 58 -5.79 -5.33 -15.52
C ASP A 58 -6.56 -5.02 -14.23
N GLU A 59 -6.55 -5.94 -13.26
CA GLU A 59 -7.15 -5.79 -11.93
C GLU A 59 -6.16 -5.21 -10.91
N TRP A 60 -5.38 -4.22 -11.32
CA TRP A 60 -4.25 -3.68 -10.56
C TRP A 60 -4.62 -2.84 -9.32
N HIS A 61 -5.90 -2.57 -9.09
CA HIS A 61 -6.32 -1.67 -8.01
C HIS A 61 -6.17 -2.34 -6.64
N ILE A 62 -5.59 -1.62 -5.68
CA ILE A 62 -5.52 -2.04 -4.29
C ILE A 62 -6.90 -1.81 -3.67
N ARG A 63 -7.49 -2.86 -3.09
CA ARG A 63 -8.75 -2.76 -2.37
C ARG A 63 -8.50 -2.07 -1.03
N THR A 64 -8.62 -0.75 -1.00
CA THR A 64 -8.54 0.02 0.24
C THR A 64 -9.68 -0.36 1.18
N PRO A 65 -9.41 -0.60 2.47
CA PRO A 65 -10.46 -0.91 3.43
C PRO A 65 -11.43 0.27 3.55
N ARG A 66 -12.73 0.01 3.36
CA ARG A 66 -13.77 1.04 3.27
C ARG A 66 -13.90 1.93 4.52
N TRP A 67 -13.44 1.44 5.67
CA TRP A 67 -13.58 2.05 6.99
C TRP A 67 -12.31 2.77 7.47
N LEU A 68 -11.23 2.79 6.66
CA LEU A 68 -10.05 3.63 6.91
C LEU A 68 -10.46 5.11 6.76
N GLY A 69 -11.18 5.62 7.75
CA GLY A 69 -11.71 6.98 7.84
C GLY A 69 -13.08 7.09 8.52
N GLU A 70 -13.78 5.99 8.82
CA GLU A 70 -15.19 6.06 9.27
C GLU A 70 -15.37 6.37 10.76
N TYR A 71 -14.38 6.09 11.62
CA TYR A 71 -14.45 6.32 13.07
C TYR A 71 -13.37 7.27 13.62
N GLY A 72 -12.66 7.96 12.72
CA GLY A 72 -11.48 8.76 13.02
C GLY A 72 -10.22 7.92 12.93
N ASN A 73 -9.44 8.13 11.87
CA ASN A 73 -8.16 7.47 11.70
C ASN A 73 -7.15 8.01 12.70
N THR A 74 -6.29 7.13 13.20
CA THR A 74 -5.02 7.53 13.79
C THR A 74 -4.12 8.14 12.71
N PRO A 75 -3.15 9.00 13.06
CA PRO A 75 -2.20 9.56 12.09
C PRO A 75 -1.47 8.49 11.26
N GLU A 76 -1.22 7.32 11.84
CA GLU A 76 -0.60 6.18 11.15
C GLU A 76 -1.53 5.57 10.09
N GLU A 77 -2.83 5.46 10.39
CA GLU A 77 -3.82 4.99 9.41
C GLU A 77 -4.04 6.03 8.29
N GLU A 78 -4.02 7.33 8.61
CA GLU A 78 -4.07 8.38 7.59
C GLU A 78 -2.86 8.35 6.66
N LYS A 79 -1.66 8.13 7.22
CA LYS A 79 -0.44 7.94 6.45
C LYS A 79 -0.55 6.69 5.57
N LEU A 80 -0.95 5.56 6.13
CA LEU A 80 -1.14 4.30 5.38
C LEU A 80 -2.08 4.51 4.19
N LEU A 81 -3.20 5.19 4.40
CA LEU A 81 -4.15 5.51 3.34
C LEU A 81 -3.53 6.39 2.25
N SER A 82 -2.81 7.44 2.66
CA SER A 82 -2.09 8.33 1.75
C SER A 82 -1.08 7.56 0.91
N ASP A 83 -0.30 6.67 1.51
CA ASP A 83 0.73 5.88 0.82
C ASP A 83 0.09 4.93 -0.21
N ILE A 84 -1.05 4.30 0.11
CA ILE A 84 -1.78 3.47 -0.85
C ILE A 84 -2.26 4.31 -2.04
N TYR A 85 -2.84 5.49 -1.80
CA TYR A 85 -3.29 6.36 -2.91
C TYR A 85 -2.14 6.86 -3.77
N GLN A 86 -1.02 7.24 -3.16
CA GLN A 86 0.19 7.65 -3.88
C GLN A 86 0.74 6.50 -4.73
N LEU A 87 0.76 5.28 -4.20
CA LEU A 87 1.19 4.11 -4.95
C LEU A 87 0.26 3.83 -6.15
N GLN A 88 -1.06 3.90 -5.97
CA GLN A 88 -1.98 3.70 -7.07
C GLN A 88 -1.83 4.77 -8.16
N ALA A 89 -1.64 6.03 -7.77
CA ALA A 89 -1.37 7.11 -8.70
C ALA A 89 -0.07 6.87 -9.48
N TYR A 90 0.99 6.43 -8.78
CA TYR A 90 2.27 6.07 -9.39
C TYR A 90 2.14 4.91 -10.38
N ILE A 91 1.43 3.83 -10.03
CA ILE A 91 1.18 2.70 -10.92
C ILE A 91 0.41 3.16 -12.17
N THR A 92 -0.59 4.03 -11.99
CA THR A 92 -1.36 4.60 -13.10
C THR A 92 -0.44 5.35 -14.07
N GLU A 93 0.38 6.26 -13.53
CA GLU A 93 1.28 7.11 -14.31
C GLU A 93 2.37 6.30 -15.02
N LYS A 94 2.99 5.33 -14.33
CA LYS A 94 4.17 4.63 -14.85
C LYS A 94 3.85 3.37 -15.65
N LEU A 95 2.78 2.65 -15.30
CA LEU A 95 2.49 1.34 -15.87
C LEU A 95 1.20 1.30 -16.70
N LYS A 96 0.22 2.16 -16.43
CA LYS A 96 -1.11 2.09 -17.08
C LYS A 96 -1.36 3.21 -18.09
N GLY A 97 -0.41 4.13 -18.23
CA GLY A 97 -0.37 5.06 -19.35
C GLY A 97 -1.12 6.37 -19.15
N GLY A 98 -1.59 6.68 -17.94
CA GLY A 98 -2.15 7.99 -17.56
C GLY A 98 -3.38 8.43 -18.34
#